data_AF-K0R7H4-F1
#
_entry.id   AF-K0R7H4-F1
#
_cell.length_a   1.000
_cell.length_b   1.000
_cell.length_c   1.000
_cell.angle_alpha   90.00
_cell.angle_beta   90.00
_cell.angle_gamma   90.00
#
_symmetry.space_group_name_H-M   'P 1'
#
loop_
_entity.id
_entity.type
_entity.pdbx_description
1 polymer ?
#
loop_
_entity_poly.entity_id
_entity_poly.type
_entity_poly.pdbx_seq_one_letter_code
_entity_poly.pdbx_strand_id
1 'polypeptide(L)'
;MCIIPASHAKTVAATAATVQEADGVARKVRVLSFCLGIFVGSLVMKGTSAMRKIEGRRRSDNKDKDSEVVDIDITAIQEPPSSSGTKEHSVDQPNGSARENPMISSSSSVRNRPGDAPPAGRDRKQLAQIARAEEYRKQKDMLAREQQMQAQQRRLKDISKRADSAAKLALDAAEVALDAAAKADAESFEANRYLFEQKAIEEARRQPKSPEEEAALQAKYGQMDLEEKAFNILVDLGMIDLHDEPTDYGEDDEQSFQ
;
A
#
# COMPACT_ATOMS: atom_id res chain seq x y z
N MET A 1 -6.74 9.46 64.68
CA MET A 1 -6.32 10.64 63.89
C MET A 1 -5.27 10.18 62.90
N CYS A 2 -5.63 10.02 61.63
CA CYS A 2 -4.71 9.61 60.57
C CYS A 2 -4.37 10.83 59.72
N ILE A 3 -3.09 11.22 59.73
CA ILE A 3 -2.56 12.32 58.94
C ILE A 3 -2.14 11.73 57.59
N ILE A 4 -2.85 12.09 56.53
CA ILE A 4 -2.52 11.71 55.15
C ILE A 4 -1.58 12.78 54.59
N PRO A 5 -0.40 12.43 54.04
CA PRO A 5 0.55 13.39 53.51
C PRO A 5 0.07 14.03 52.19
N ALA A 6 0.23 15.35 52.11
CA ALA A 6 -0.26 16.23 51.04
C ALA A 6 0.48 16.14 49.69
N SER A 7 1.27 15.09 49.44
CA SER A 7 2.15 14.99 48.27
C SER A 7 1.52 14.31 47.03
N HIS A 8 0.28 13.81 47.10
CA HIS A 8 -0.36 13.09 45.98
C HIS A 8 -1.38 13.88 45.17
N ALA A 9 -1.63 15.16 45.50
CA ALA A 9 -2.68 15.94 44.82
C ALA A 9 -2.34 16.40 43.39
N LYS A 10 -1.06 16.33 42.96
CA LYS A 10 -0.64 16.83 41.64
C LYS A 10 -0.60 15.77 40.54
N THR A 11 -0.70 14.48 40.86
CA THR A 11 -0.56 13.40 39.87
C THR A 11 -1.90 12.87 39.34
N VAL A 12 -3.03 13.29 39.91
CA VAL A 12 -4.37 12.85 39.47
C VAL A 12 -5.00 13.83 38.46
N ALA A 13 -4.49 15.06 38.36
CA ALA A 13 -4.99 16.04 37.38
C ALA A 13 -4.42 15.84 35.96
N ALA A 14 -3.27 15.17 35.81
CA ALA A 14 -2.63 14.95 34.52
C ALA A 14 -3.17 13.71 33.76
N THR A 15 -3.87 12.80 34.44
CA THR A 15 -4.47 11.60 33.83
C THR A 15 -5.94 11.77 33.44
N ALA A 16 -6.60 12.86 33.85
CA ALA A 16 -7.97 13.15 33.42
C ALA A 16 -8.06 13.89 32.07
N ALA A 17 -6.98 14.59 31.66
CA ALA A 17 -6.95 15.35 30.40
C ALA A 17 -6.68 14.47 29.17
N THR A 18 -6.02 13.32 29.31
CA THR A 18 -5.73 12.41 28.19
C THR A 18 -6.88 11.47 27.82
N VAL A 19 -7.92 11.36 28.66
CA VAL A 19 -9.09 10.51 28.38
C VAL A 19 -10.16 11.24 27.53
N GLN A 20 -10.25 12.57 27.60
CA GLN A 20 -11.21 13.32 26.77
C GLN A 20 -10.75 13.56 25.32
N GLU A 21 -9.45 13.45 25.04
CA GLU A 21 -8.93 13.61 23.67
C GLU A 21 -8.96 12.29 22.86
N ALA A 22 -8.99 11.14 23.54
CA ALA A 22 -9.07 9.82 22.92
C ALA A 22 -10.44 9.55 22.24
N ASP A 23 -11.53 10.09 22.78
CA ASP A 23 -12.88 9.91 22.22
C ASP A 23 -13.14 10.74 20.94
N GLY A 24 -12.40 11.84 20.74
CA GLY A 24 -12.48 12.65 19.54
C GLY A 24 -11.77 12.01 18.34
N VAL A 25 -10.64 11.34 18.58
CA VAL A 25 -9.86 10.64 17.56
C VAL A 25 -10.57 9.35 17.13
N ALA A 26 -11.16 8.61 18.08
CA ALA A 26 -11.89 7.38 17.77
C ALA A 26 -13.10 7.58 16.82
N ARG A 27 -13.79 8.73 16.90
CA ARG A 27 -14.89 9.06 15.96
C ARG A 27 -14.39 9.45 14.58
N LYS A 28 -13.27 10.19 14.48
CA LYS A 28 -12.67 10.55 13.18
C LYS A 28 -12.08 9.34 12.44
N VAL A 29 -11.48 8.40 13.18
CA VAL A 29 -10.93 7.16 12.59
C VAL A 29 -12.06 6.25 12.08
N ARG A 30 -13.20 6.17 12.77
CA ARG A 30 -14.37 5.40 12.29
C ARG A 30 -14.98 5.96 11.01
N VAL A 31 -15.05 7.29 10.85
CA VAL A 31 -15.59 7.90 9.61
C VAL A 31 -14.63 7.68 8.42
N LEU A 32 -13.32 7.78 8.62
CA LEU A 32 -12.32 7.48 7.59
C LEU A 32 -12.30 5.99 7.19
N SER A 33 -12.48 5.08 8.15
CA SER A 33 -12.60 3.63 7.88
C SER A 33 -13.84 3.29 7.05
N PHE A 34 -14.98 3.96 7.30
CA PHE A 34 -16.20 3.74 6.53
C PHE A 34 -16.10 4.26 5.08
N CYS A 35 -15.37 5.37 4.85
CA CYS A 35 -15.14 5.90 3.50
C CYS A 35 -14.15 5.05 2.69
N LEU A 36 -13.09 4.49 3.31
CA LEU A 36 -12.19 3.57 2.60
C LEU A 36 -12.86 2.22 2.29
N GLY A 37 -13.68 1.67 3.19
CA GLY A 37 -14.37 0.40 2.98
C GLY A 37 -15.33 0.40 1.78
N ILE A 38 -16.06 1.49 1.56
CA ILE A 38 -16.98 1.61 0.42
C ILE A 38 -16.23 1.75 -0.92
N PHE A 39 -15.05 2.38 -0.91
CA PHE A 39 -14.24 2.56 -2.13
C PHE A 39 -13.52 1.26 -2.55
N VAL A 40 -12.99 0.48 -1.59
CA VAL A 40 -12.36 -0.82 -1.88
C VAL A 40 -13.41 -1.85 -2.30
N GLY A 41 -14.60 -1.87 -1.67
CA GLY A 41 -15.69 -2.78 -2.06
C GLY A 41 -16.20 -2.56 -3.49
N SER A 42 -16.23 -1.30 -3.95
CA SER A 42 -16.67 -0.97 -5.31
C SER A 42 -15.65 -1.33 -6.39
N LEU A 43 -14.36 -1.43 -6.04
CA LEU A 43 -13.29 -1.79 -6.98
C LEU A 43 -13.19 -3.31 -7.19
N VAL A 44 -13.42 -4.10 -6.13
CA VAL A 44 -13.38 -5.57 -6.20
C VAL A 44 -14.54 -6.14 -7.02
N MET A 45 -15.73 -5.51 -6.99
CA MET A 45 -16.91 -6.04 -7.68
C MET A 45 -16.94 -5.80 -9.21
N LYS A 46 -16.02 -4.97 -9.74
CA LYS A 46 -15.86 -4.76 -11.21
C LYS A 46 -14.63 -5.45 -11.81
N GLY A 47 -13.74 -6.02 -11.01
CA GLY A 47 -12.48 -6.64 -11.47
C GLY A 47 -12.57 -8.14 -11.82
N THR A 48 -13.55 -8.87 -11.29
CA THR A 48 -13.60 -10.34 -11.42
C THR A 48 -14.21 -10.85 -12.73
N SER A 49 -14.76 -9.97 -13.57
CA SER A 49 -15.36 -10.39 -14.85
C SER A 49 -14.40 -10.43 -16.05
N ALA A 50 -13.14 -9.97 -15.89
CA ALA A 50 -12.17 -9.92 -16.99
C ALA A 50 -11.02 -10.95 -16.88
N MET A 51 -10.97 -11.76 -15.82
CA MET A 51 -9.80 -12.58 -15.49
C MET A 51 -9.98 -14.08 -15.81
N ARG A 52 -10.56 -14.42 -16.97
CA ARG A 52 -10.70 -15.84 -17.40
C ARG A 52 -10.23 -16.14 -18.82
N LYS A 53 -9.27 -15.37 -19.35
CA LYS A 53 -8.75 -15.57 -20.72
C LYS A 53 -7.26 -15.26 -20.93
N ILE A 54 -6.42 -15.50 -19.92
CA ILE A 54 -4.95 -15.44 -20.08
C ILE A 54 -4.32 -16.61 -19.32
N GLU A 55 -4.68 -17.83 -19.69
CA GLU A 55 -4.04 -19.04 -19.20
C GLU A 55 -3.60 -19.84 -20.42
N GLY A 56 -2.37 -19.60 -20.85
CA GLY A 56 -1.81 -20.23 -22.04
C GLY A 56 -0.82 -19.38 -22.82
N ARG A 57 0.21 -18.83 -22.16
CA ARG A 57 1.50 -18.46 -22.78
C ARG A 57 2.39 -17.81 -21.73
N ARG A 58 3.27 -18.60 -21.11
CA ARG A 58 4.62 -18.21 -20.62
C ARG A 58 5.26 -19.40 -19.91
N ARG A 59 5.59 -20.42 -20.71
CA ARG A 59 6.71 -21.31 -20.45
C ARG A 59 7.68 -21.10 -21.60
N SER A 60 8.71 -20.28 -21.38
CA SER A 60 10.07 -20.54 -21.85
C SER A 60 10.96 -19.36 -21.46
N ASP A 61 12.20 -19.71 -21.09
CA ASP A 61 13.39 -18.88 -21.17
C ASP A 61 13.60 -17.82 -20.09
N ASN A 62 14.20 -18.27 -18.99
CA ASN A 62 15.30 -17.54 -18.36
C ASN A 62 16.23 -18.55 -17.70
N LYS A 63 17.05 -19.18 -18.56
CA LYS A 63 18.34 -19.74 -18.18
C LYS A 63 19.38 -18.66 -18.44
N ASP A 64 20.31 -18.56 -17.50
CA ASP A 64 21.63 -17.94 -17.67
C ASP A 64 21.64 -16.41 -17.76
N LYS A 65 21.64 -15.76 -16.59
CA LYS A 65 22.43 -14.55 -16.40
C LYS A 65 23.24 -14.67 -15.13
N ASP A 66 24.52 -14.87 -15.36
CA ASP A 66 25.59 -14.84 -14.38
C ASP A 66 25.43 -13.61 -13.47
N SER A 67 25.33 -13.87 -12.18
CA SER A 67 25.41 -12.87 -11.14
C SER A 67 26.82 -12.30 -11.10
N GLU A 68 27.06 -11.24 -11.87
CA GLU A 68 28.19 -10.35 -11.66
C GLU A 68 27.96 -9.65 -10.31
N VAL A 69 28.63 -10.16 -9.28
CA VAL A 69 28.71 -9.54 -7.95
C VAL A 69 29.50 -8.26 -8.13
N VAL A 70 28.79 -7.14 -8.30
CA VAL A 70 29.37 -5.82 -8.19
C VAL A 70 29.48 -5.53 -6.70
N ASP A 71 30.72 -5.58 -6.19
CA ASP A 71 31.06 -5.05 -4.87
C ASP A 71 30.76 -3.54 -4.87
N ILE A 72 29.62 -3.17 -4.30
CA ILE A 72 29.26 -1.77 -4.05
C ILE A 72 30.03 -1.35 -2.82
N ASP A 73 31.08 -0.56 -3.04
CA ASP A 73 31.87 0.06 -1.98
C ASP A 73 31.00 1.11 -1.25
N ILE A 74 30.46 0.72 -0.09
CA ILE A 74 29.64 1.58 0.79
C ILE A 74 30.58 2.43 1.64
N THR A 75 31.32 3.34 1.01
CA THR A 75 32.20 4.29 1.72
C THR A 75 32.04 5.72 1.21
N ALA A 76 30.80 6.19 1.07
CA ALA A 76 30.51 7.63 0.96
C ALA A 76 29.02 7.93 1.22
N ILE A 77 28.53 7.70 2.44
CA ILE A 77 27.31 8.36 2.90
C ILE A 77 27.71 9.77 3.33
N GLN A 78 27.93 10.63 2.34
CA GLN A 78 27.94 12.07 2.54
C GLN A 78 26.48 12.51 2.47
N GLU A 79 25.91 12.79 3.64
CA GLU A 79 24.53 13.26 3.79
C GLU A 79 24.28 14.42 2.81
N PRO A 80 23.26 14.35 1.94
CA PRO A 80 22.88 15.48 1.13
C PRO A 80 22.38 16.59 2.07
N PRO A 81 22.80 17.85 1.89
CA PRO A 81 22.29 18.95 2.69
C PRO A 81 20.78 19.01 2.51
N SER A 82 20.08 18.96 3.64
CA SER A 82 18.65 19.18 3.78
C SER A 82 18.29 20.61 3.38
N SER A 83 18.29 20.91 2.08
CA SER A 83 17.67 22.12 1.57
C SER A 83 16.16 21.88 1.48
N SER A 84 15.47 22.07 2.60
CA SER A 84 14.04 22.35 2.67
C SER A 84 13.76 23.73 2.03
N GLY A 85 14.04 23.82 0.74
CA GLY A 85 13.58 24.90 -0.10
C GLY A 85 12.26 24.48 -0.72
N THR A 86 11.18 24.56 0.06
CA THR A 86 9.84 24.76 -0.52
C THR A 86 9.87 26.10 -1.24
N LYS A 87 10.42 26.11 -2.47
CA LYS A 87 10.03 27.12 -3.45
C LYS A 87 8.60 26.80 -3.77
N GLU A 88 7.72 27.41 -2.96
CA GLU A 88 6.36 27.72 -3.33
C GLU A 88 6.42 28.22 -4.76
N HIS A 89 6.03 27.36 -5.69
CA HIS A 89 5.75 27.77 -7.03
C HIS A 89 4.50 28.61 -6.88
N SER A 90 4.71 29.91 -6.63
CA SER A 90 3.67 30.91 -6.70
C SER A 90 3.07 30.74 -8.09
N VAL A 91 1.92 30.07 -8.12
CA VAL A 91 1.01 30.15 -9.24
C VAL A 91 0.75 31.64 -9.36
N ASP A 92 1.43 32.27 -10.31
CA ASP A 92 1.05 33.57 -10.84
C ASP A 92 -0.39 33.39 -11.29
N GLN A 93 -1.31 33.64 -10.37
CA GLN A 93 -2.68 33.94 -10.73
C GLN A 93 -2.56 35.13 -11.67
N PRO A 94 -3.04 35.04 -12.92
CA PRO A 94 -3.17 36.22 -13.73
C PRO A 94 -4.13 37.12 -12.95
N ASN A 95 -3.56 38.13 -12.28
CA ASN A 95 -4.29 39.21 -11.68
C ASN A 95 -5.27 39.68 -12.75
N GLY A 96 -6.54 39.34 -12.56
CA GLY A 96 -7.66 39.89 -13.29
C GLY A 96 -7.76 41.35 -12.88
N SER A 97 -6.80 42.17 -13.34
CA SER A 97 -7.05 43.59 -13.49
C SER A 97 -8.13 43.65 -14.55
N ALA A 98 -9.37 43.77 -14.10
CA ALA A 98 -10.41 44.46 -14.81
C ALA A 98 -9.82 45.79 -15.27
N ARG A 99 -9.15 45.78 -16.43
CA ARG A 99 -8.97 46.97 -17.24
C ARG A 99 -10.37 47.28 -17.71
N GLU A 100 -11.04 48.08 -16.90
CA GLU A 100 -12.04 49.03 -17.36
C GLU A 100 -11.45 49.68 -18.60
N ASN A 101 -11.87 49.21 -19.78
CA ASN A 101 -11.65 49.96 -21.00
C ASN A 101 -12.42 51.26 -20.78
N PRO A 102 -11.77 52.43 -20.67
CA PRO A 102 -12.52 53.66 -20.76
C PRO A 102 -13.17 53.63 -22.15
N MET A 103 -14.49 53.56 -22.19
CA MET A 103 -15.25 53.92 -23.38
C MET A 103 -14.94 55.39 -23.64
N ILE A 104 -13.84 55.65 -24.34
CA ILE A 104 -13.58 56.95 -24.93
C ILE A 104 -14.50 57.00 -26.15
N SER A 105 -15.75 57.36 -25.88
CA SER A 105 -16.75 57.79 -26.84
C SER A 105 -16.27 59.08 -27.49
N SER A 106 -15.22 59.00 -28.30
CA SER A 106 -14.80 60.08 -29.19
C SER A 106 -15.74 60.09 -30.38
N SER A 107 -16.94 60.61 -30.17
CA SER A 107 -17.85 61.05 -31.22
C SER A 107 -17.24 62.27 -31.92
N SER A 108 -16.16 62.07 -32.67
CA SER A 108 -15.69 63.07 -33.63
C SER A 108 -16.68 63.07 -34.80
N SER A 109 -17.58 64.06 -34.78
CA SER A 109 -18.44 64.43 -35.89
C SER A 109 -17.57 64.79 -37.09
N VAL A 110 -17.22 63.80 -37.90
CA VAL A 110 -16.58 63.99 -39.20
C VAL A 110 -17.68 64.49 -40.13
N ARG A 111 -17.61 65.78 -40.45
CA ARG A 111 -18.47 66.43 -41.45
C ARG A 111 -18.26 65.74 -42.79
N ASN A 112 -19.29 65.05 -43.27
CA ASN A 112 -19.36 64.52 -44.63
C ASN A 112 -19.21 65.68 -45.61
N ARG A 113 -18.01 65.84 -46.19
CA ARG A 113 -17.82 66.64 -47.41
C ARG A 113 -18.15 65.73 -48.61
N PRO A 114 -19.23 65.98 -49.36
CA PRO A 114 -19.49 65.29 -50.60
C PRO A 114 -18.61 65.93 -51.68
N GLY A 115 -17.59 65.24 -52.20
CA GLY A 115 -16.89 65.77 -53.37
C GLY A 115 -15.58 65.12 -53.81
N ASP A 116 -14.85 64.41 -52.95
CA ASP A 116 -13.55 63.86 -53.33
C ASP A 116 -13.69 62.39 -53.78
N ALA A 117 -13.68 62.18 -55.09
CA ALA A 117 -13.62 60.85 -55.68
C ALA A 117 -12.34 60.12 -55.21
N PRO A 118 -12.44 58.89 -54.69
CA PRO A 118 -11.28 58.18 -54.16
C PRO A 118 -10.24 57.92 -55.27
N PRO A 119 -8.93 58.06 -54.99
CA PRO A 119 -7.87 57.86 -55.96
C PRO A 119 -7.74 56.37 -56.35
N ALA A 120 -8.48 55.97 -57.38
CA ALA A 120 -8.75 54.58 -57.78
C ALA A 120 -7.55 53.67 -58.17
N GLY A 121 -6.30 54.12 -58.01
CA GLY A 121 -5.11 53.42 -58.52
C GLY A 121 -4.11 52.89 -57.49
N ARG A 122 -3.99 53.52 -56.31
CA ARG A 122 -2.98 53.13 -55.30
C ARG A 122 -3.47 52.04 -54.33
N ASP A 123 -4.78 51.89 -54.21
CA ASP A 123 -5.41 51.03 -53.21
C ASP A 123 -5.22 49.54 -53.49
N ARG A 124 -5.16 49.12 -54.77
CA ARG A 124 -5.04 47.69 -55.12
C ARG A 124 -3.72 47.04 -54.63
N LYS A 125 -2.60 47.76 -54.70
CA LYS A 125 -1.30 47.23 -54.23
C LYS A 125 -1.24 47.18 -52.70
N GLN A 126 -1.81 48.17 -52.02
CA GLN A 126 -1.89 48.18 -50.57
C GLN A 126 -2.82 47.08 -50.05
N LEU A 127 -3.98 46.88 -50.67
CA LEU A 127 -4.90 45.78 -50.34
C LEU A 127 -4.24 44.41 -50.54
N ALA A 128 -3.48 44.21 -51.62
CA ALA A 128 -2.73 42.97 -51.83
C ALA A 128 -1.63 42.74 -50.78
N GLN A 129 -0.96 43.80 -50.31
CA GLN A 129 0.02 43.70 -49.22
C GLN A 129 -0.64 43.37 -47.88
N ILE A 130 -1.80 43.98 -47.59
CA ILE A 130 -2.59 43.69 -46.39
C ILE A 130 -3.05 42.22 -46.41
N ALA A 131 -3.59 41.74 -47.53
CA ALA A 131 -4.03 40.35 -47.68
C ALA A 131 -2.88 39.36 -47.43
N ARG A 132 -1.69 39.60 -48.01
CA ARG A 132 -0.50 38.76 -47.77
C ARG A 132 -0.04 38.81 -46.31
N ALA A 133 -0.09 39.98 -45.66
CA ALA A 133 0.26 40.12 -44.26
C ALA A 133 -0.72 39.37 -43.34
N GLU A 134 -2.02 39.38 -43.67
CA GLU A 134 -3.04 38.61 -42.95
C GLU A 134 -2.86 37.10 -43.12
N GLU A 135 -2.58 36.63 -44.34
CA GLU A 135 -2.28 35.21 -44.58
C GLU A 135 -1.05 34.75 -43.80
N TYR A 136 0.01 35.56 -43.77
CA TYR A 136 1.21 35.27 -42.98
C TYR A 136 0.91 35.21 -41.47
N ARG A 137 0.08 36.12 -40.95
CA ARG A 137 -0.37 36.06 -39.55
C ARG A 137 -1.16 34.79 -39.26
N LYS A 138 -2.09 34.40 -40.14
CA LYS A 138 -2.87 33.15 -40.00
C LYS A 138 -1.95 31.92 -40.01
N GLN A 139 -0.97 31.86 -40.91
CA GLN A 139 0.01 30.77 -40.95
C GLN A 139 0.83 30.69 -39.65
N LYS A 140 1.30 31.84 -39.15
CA LYS A 140 2.03 31.92 -37.89
C LYS A 140 1.18 31.45 -36.70
N ASP A 141 -0.09 31.85 -36.65
CA ASP A 141 -1.02 31.45 -35.59
C ASP A 141 -1.34 29.94 -35.64
N MET A 142 -1.50 29.36 -36.84
CA MET A 142 -1.68 27.91 -36.99
C MET A 142 -0.46 27.13 -36.51
N LEU A 143 0.75 27.56 -36.89
CA LEU A 143 2.00 26.92 -36.46
C LEU A 143 2.19 27.05 -34.94
N ALA A 144 1.87 28.21 -34.35
CA ALA A 144 1.90 28.40 -32.91
C ALA A 144 0.91 27.46 -32.17
N ARG A 145 -0.31 27.28 -32.70
CA ARG A 145 -1.29 26.33 -32.15
C ARG A 145 -0.82 24.88 -32.25
N GLU A 146 -0.22 24.50 -33.37
CA GLU A 146 0.32 23.15 -33.56
C GLU A 146 1.44 22.85 -32.55
N GLN A 147 2.37 23.80 -32.36
CA GLN A 147 3.43 23.67 -31.36
C GLN A 147 2.86 23.57 -29.93
N GLN A 148 1.82 24.34 -29.61
CA GLN A 148 1.13 24.24 -28.31
C GLN A 148 0.49 22.87 -28.11
N MET A 149 -0.21 22.35 -29.11
CA MET A 149 -0.81 21.01 -29.06
C MET A 149 0.25 19.92 -28.88
N GLN A 150 1.38 20.02 -29.59
CA GLN A 150 2.48 19.08 -29.45
C GLN A 150 3.11 19.14 -28.05
N ALA A 151 3.28 20.33 -27.48
CA ALA A 151 3.77 20.51 -26.13
C ALA A 151 2.81 19.93 -25.09
N GLN A 152 1.50 20.10 -25.26
CA GLN A 152 0.47 19.49 -24.41
C GLN A 152 0.53 17.96 -24.48
N GLN A 153 0.64 17.38 -25.68
CA GLN A 153 0.77 15.93 -25.83
C GLN A 153 2.02 15.36 -25.16
N ARG A 154 3.16 16.05 -25.24
CA ARG A 154 4.38 15.65 -24.53
C ARG A 154 4.19 15.68 -23.02
N ARG A 155 3.60 16.76 -22.49
CA ARG A 155 3.27 16.87 -21.06
C ARG A 155 2.36 15.72 -20.60
N LEU A 156 1.31 15.40 -21.36
CA LEU A 156 0.41 14.30 -21.02
C LEU A 156 1.13 12.94 -21.03
N LYS A 157 2.02 12.70 -22.01
CA LYS A 157 2.84 11.48 -22.05
C LYS A 157 3.78 11.37 -20.85
N ASP A 158 4.41 12.47 -20.45
CA ASP A 158 5.30 12.47 -19.29
C ASP A 158 4.54 12.26 -17.97
N ILE A 159 3.35 12.85 -17.85
CA ILE A 159 2.44 12.61 -16.70
C ILE A 159 2.03 11.14 -16.66
N SER A 160 1.63 10.56 -17.80
CA SER A 160 1.26 9.14 -17.89
C SER A 160 2.41 8.23 -17.47
N LYS A 161 3.64 8.46 -17.98
CA LYS A 161 4.82 7.66 -17.61
C LYS A 161 5.12 7.74 -16.11
N ARG A 162 4.99 8.93 -15.52
CA ARG A 162 5.20 9.12 -14.07
C ARG A 162 4.13 8.41 -13.26
N ALA A 163 2.87 8.46 -13.70
CA ALA A 163 1.78 7.72 -13.06
C ALA A 163 2.02 6.20 -13.11
N ASP A 164 2.46 5.68 -14.27
CA ASP A 164 2.77 4.26 -14.42
C ASP A 164 3.95 3.83 -13.55
N SER A 165 5.01 4.64 -13.46
CA SER A 165 6.14 4.34 -12.56
C SER A 165 5.74 4.41 -11.09
N ALA A 166 4.90 5.38 -10.70
CA ALA A 166 4.40 5.50 -9.33
C ALA A 166 3.49 4.32 -8.96
N ALA A 167 2.64 3.86 -9.89
CA ALA A 167 1.79 2.70 -9.70
C ALA A 167 2.62 1.41 -9.51
N LYS A 168 3.69 1.23 -10.28
CA LYS A 168 4.61 0.09 -10.10
C LYS A 168 5.28 0.11 -8.72
N LEU A 169 5.84 1.24 -8.32
CA LEU A 169 6.45 1.39 -6.99
C LEU A 169 5.46 1.14 -5.86
N ALA A 170 4.19 1.55 -6.04
CA ALA A 170 3.15 1.29 -5.05
C ALA A 170 2.77 -0.20 -4.96
N LEU A 171 2.79 -0.93 -6.07
CA LEU A 171 2.58 -2.39 -6.07
C LEU A 171 3.75 -3.11 -5.39
N ASP A 172 4.99 -2.76 -5.73
CA ASP A 172 6.19 -3.36 -5.11
C ASP A 172 6.21 -3.11 -3.59
N ALA A 173 5.84 -1.89 -3.15
CA ALA A 173 5.73 -1.57 -1.73
C ALA A 173 4.60 -2.35 -1.02
N ALA A 174 3.49 -2.61 -1.71
CA ALA A 174 2.40 -3.40 -1.17
C ALA A 174 2.79 -4.88 -1.02
N GLU A 175 3.54 -5.44 -1.98
CA GLU A 175 4.05 -6.81 -1.91
C GLU A 175 4.99 -7.01 -0.70
N VAL A 176 5.95 -6.09 -0.52
CA VAL A 176 6.86 -6.11 0.64
C VAL A 176 6.08 -6.00 1.97
N ALA A 177 5.02 -5.19 2.01
CA ALA A 177 4.19 -5.06 3.21
C ALA A 177 3.40 -6.34 3.52
N LEU A 178 2.91 -7.05 2.51
CA LEU A 178 2.23 -8.34 2.68
C LEU A 178 3.18 -9.42 3.19
N ASP A 179 4.41 -9.48 2.65
CA ASP A 179 5.43 -10.43 3.11
C ASP A 179 5.87 -10.16 4.55
N ALA A 180 6.00 -8.88 4.93
CA ALA A 180 6.32 -8.50 6.30
C ALA A 180 5.19 -8.88 7.27
N ALA A 181 3.92 -8.69 6.87
CA ALA A 181 2.77 -9.10 7.68
C ALA A 181 2.71 -10.62 7.84
N ALA A 182 2.93 -11.38 6.76
CA ALA A 182 2.94 -12.84 6.81
C ALA A 182 4.03 -13.40 7.76
N LYS A 183 5.21 -12.76 7.78
CA LYS A 183 6.29 -13.13 8.72
C LYS A 183 5.92 -12.81 10.17
N ALA A 184 5.34 -11.64 10.43
CA ALA A 184 4.89 -11.27 11.76
C ALA A 184 3.81 -12.22 12.30
N ASP A 185 2.88 -12.65 11.43
CA ASP A 185 1.85 -13.63 11.80
C ASP A 185 2.46 -15.00 12.13
N ALA A 186 3.43 -15.47 11.34
CA ALA A 186 4.15 -16.72 11.60
C ALA A 186 4.89 -16.70 12.95
N GLU A 187 5.63 -15.64 13.24
CA GLU A 187 6.35 -15.47 14.52
C GLU A 187 5.36 -15.44 15.71
N SER A 188 4.22 -14.77 15.54
CA SER A 188 3.20 -14.72 16.60
C SER A 188 2.55 -16.08 16.86
N PHE A 189 2.36 -16.90 15.81
CA PHE A 189 1.83 -18.24 15.95
C PHE A 189 2.80 -19.15 16.71
N GLU A 190 4.09 -19.08 16.39
CA GLU A 190 5.14 -19.84 17.11
C GLU A 190 5.24 -19.42 18.57
N ALA A 191 5.22 -18.11 18.87
CA ALA A 191 5.23 -17.62 20.25
C ALA A 191 4.00 -18.09 21.05
N ASN A 192 2.81 -18.08 20.45
CA ASN A 192 1.60 -18.57 21.09
C ASN A 192 1.64 -20.09 21.34
N ARG A 193 2.17 -20.85 20.39
CA ARG A 193 2.35 -22.30 20.55
C ARG A 193 3.27 -22.60 21.73
N TYR A 194 4.40 -21.91 21.83
CA TYR A 194 5.34 -22.07 22.94
C TYR A 194 4.69 -21.76 24.31
N LEU A 195 3.90 -20.68 24.39
CA LEU A 195 3.17 -20.33 25.61
C LEU A 195 2.12 -21.38 26.00
N PHE A 196 1.44 -21.99 25.02
CA PHE A 196 0.48 -23.05 25.27
C PHE A 196 1.16 -24.32 25.79
N GLU A 197 2.26 -24.72 25.16
CA GLU A 197 3.08 -25.86 25.60
C GLU A 197 3.61 -25.65 27.03
N GLN A 198 4.12 -24.45 27.35
CA GLN A 198 4.55 -24.14 28.71
C GLN A 198 3.42 -24.25 29.74
N LYS A 199 2.24 -23.70 29.44
CA LYS A 199 1.08 -23.77 30.34
C LYS A 199 0.63 -25.21 30.56
N ALA A 200 0.61 -26.03 29.51
CA ALA A 200 0.28 -27.45 29.61
C ALA A 200 1.28 -28.20 30.50
N ILE A 201 2.59 -27.91 30.39
CA ILE A 201 3.61 -28.49 31.25
C ILE A 201 3.46 -28.02 32.70
N GLU A 202 3.18 -26.74 32.92
CA GLU A 202 2.99 -26.17 34.26
C GLU A 202 1.77 -26.78 34.96
N GLU A 203 0.65 -26.94 34.23
CA GLU A 203 -0.55 -27.60 34.72
C GLU A 203 -0.31 -29.08 35.03
N ALA A 204 0.38 -29.81 34.14
CA ALA A 204 0.73 -31.21 34.36
C ALA A 204 1.66 -31.45 35.56
N ARG A 205 2.51 -30.47 35.90
CA ARG A 205 3.41 -30.52 37.06
C ARG A 205 2.73 -30.18 38.38
N ARG A 206 1.49 -29.66 38.34
CA ARG A 206 0.80 -29.25 39.55
C ARG A 206 0.39 -30.47 40.37
N GLN A 207 0.87 -30.52 41.60
CA GLN A 207 0.54 -31.54 42.59
C GLN A 207 0.08 -30.84 43.88
N PRO A 208 -1.00 -31.30 44.54
CA PRO A 208 -1.87 -32.42 44.18
C PRO A 208 -2.77 -32.11 42.97
N LYS A 209 -3.28 -33.16 42.32
CA LYS A 209 -4.24 -33.01 41.21
C LYS A 209 -5.62 -32.63 41.73
N SER A 210 -6.51 -32.22 40.84
CA SER A 210 -7.89 -31.96 41.22
C SER A 210 -8.58 -33.26 41.65
N PRO A 211 -9.52 -33.24 42.62
CA PRO A 211 -10.19 -34.45 43.08
C PRO A 211 -10.98 -35.17 41.97
N GLU A 212 -11.46 -34.44 40.97
CA GLU A 212 -12.12 -35.03 39.80
C GLU A 212 -11.14 -35.80 38.91
N GLU A 213 -9.94 -35.24 38.64
CA GLU A 213 -8.88 -35.95 37.92
C GLU A 213 -8.35 -37.15 38.70
N GLU A 214 -8.19 -37.02 40.02
CA GLU A 214 -7.76 -38.15 40.87
C GLU A 214 -8.78 -39.28 40.85
N ALA A 215 -10.08 -38.97 40.92
CA ALA A 215 -11.14 -39.96 40.79
C ALA A 215 -11.12 -40.64 39.41
N ALA A 216 -10.88 -39.89 38.34
CA ALA A 216 -10.76 -40.45 36.98
C ALA A 216 -9.52 -41.35 36.84
N LEU A 217 -8.38 -40.94 37.37
CA LEU A 217 -7.15 -41.74 37.39
C LEU A 217 -7.33 -43.01 38.23
N GLN A 218 -8.01 -42.90 39.37
CA GLN A 218 -8.30 -44.05 40.22
C GLN A 218 -9.34 -44.98 39.59
N ALA A 219 -10.30 -44.48 38.81
CA ALA A 219 -11.20 -45.32 38.03
C ALA A 219 -10.46 -46.06 36.91
N LYS A 220 -9.54 -45.39 36.21
CA LYS A 220 -8.77 -45.97 35.09
C LYS A 220 -7.75 -47.00 35.58
N TYR A 221 -7.04 -46.71 36.67
CA TYR A 221 -5.88 -47.49 37.12
C TYR A 221 -6.04 -48.17 38.47
N GLY A 222 -7.08 -47.85 39.23
CA GLY A 222 -7.24 -48.33 40.61
C GLY A 222 -7.74 -49.77 40.70
N GLN A 223 -8.34 -50.31 39.64
CA GLN A 223 -8.86 -51.68 39.60
C GLN A 223 -7.90 -52.69 38.93
N MET A 224 -6.78 -52.22 38.37
CA MET A 224 -5.78 -53.07 37.70
C MET A 224 -4.77 -53.63 38.71
N ASP A 225 -4.25 -54.81 38.40
CA ASP A 225 -3.12 -55.39 39.14
C ASP A 225 -1.87 -54.51 39.00
N LEU A 226 -0.97 -54.58 39.97
CA LEU A 226 0.12 -53.61 40.13
C LEU A 226 1.07 -53.59 38.91
N GLU A 227 1.30 -54.75 38.29
CA GLU A 227 2.14 -54.93 37.10
C GLU A 227 1.46 -54.36 35.86
N GLU A 228 0.18 -54.68 35.63
CA GLU A 228 -0.62 -54.16 34.52
C GLU A 228 -0.81 -52.64 34.62
N LYS A 229 -1.02 -52.14 35.84
CA LYS A 229 -1.10 -50.71 36.13
C LYS A 229 0.21 -50.00 35.77
N ALA A 230 1.35 -50.55 36.16
CA ALA A 230 2.66 -49.95 35.85
C ALA A 230 2.91 -49.93 34.33
N PHE A 231 2.56 -51.02 33.64
CA PHE A 231 2.66 -51.10 32.19
C PHE A 231 1.78 -50.04 31.49
N ASN A 232 0.50 -49.98 31.83
CA ASN A 232 -0.43 -49.03 31.21
C ASN A 232 -0.06 -47.57 31.50
N ILE A 233 0.48 -47.26 32.69
CA ILE A 233 1.00 -45.92 32.98
C ILE A 233 2.21 -45.60 32.09
N LEU A 234 3.14 -46.53 31.89
CA LEU A 234 4.31 -46.32 31.03
C LEU A 234 3.93 -46.14 29.56
N VAL A 235 2.91 -46.86 29.09
CA VAL A 235 2.32 -46.67 27.75
C VAL A 235 1.67 -45.29 27.63
N ASP A 236 0.83 -44.89 28.58
CA ASP A 236 0.18 -43.56 28.60
C ASP A 236 1.21 -42.41 28.66
N LEU A 237 2.34 -42.62 29.34
CA LEU A 237 3.45 -41.67 29.39
C LEU A 237 4.31 -41.68 28.11
N GLY A 238 4.06 -42.59 27.17
CA GLY A 238 4.85 -42.76 25.95
C GLY A 238 6.28 -43.23 26.23
N MET A 239 6.52 -43.91 27.36
CA MET A 239 7.83 -44.49 27.69
C MET A 239 8.01 -45.89 27.08
N ILE A 240 6.90 -46.55 26.74
CA ILE A 240 6.88 -47.83 26.04
C ILE A 240 5.93 -47.69 24.85
N ASP A 241 6.45 -47.91 23.65
CA ASP A 241 5.63 -48.02 22.46
C ASP A 241 5.03 -49.43 22.39
N LEU A 242 3.71 -49.51 22.17
CA LEU A 242 3.06 -50.76 21.80
C LEU A 242 3.49 -51.08 20.37
N HIS A 243 4.58 -51.83 20.23
CA HIS A 243 4.93 -52.40 18.94
C HIS A 243 3.82 -53.39 18.56
N ASP A 244 3.16 -53.14 17.42
CA ASP A 244 2.38 -54.17 16.75
C ASP A 244 3.30 -55.38 16.58
N GLU A 245 2.83 -56.57 16.96
CA GLU A 245 3.58 -57.82 16.76
C GLU A 245 4.17 -57.82 15.36
N PRO A 246 5.47 -58.14 15.18
CA PRO A 246 6.05 -58.20 13.85
C PRO A 246 5.28 -59.26 13.06
N THR A 247 4.37 -58.79 12.20
CA THR A 247 3.60 -59.64 11.31
C THR A 247 4.59 -60.30 10.38
N ASP A 248 4.81 -61.59 10.60
CA ASP A 248 5.45 -62.56 9.73
C ASP A 248 6.70 -62.05 9.00
N TYR A 249 7.87 -62.50 9.46
CA TYR A 249 9.06 -62.50 8.62
C TYR A 249 8.75 -63.37 7.39
N GLY A 250 8.29 -62.73 6.31
CA GLY A 250 7.95 -63.40 5.06
C GLY A 250 9.11 -64.27 4.61
N GLU A 251 8.91 -65.59 4.72
CA GLU A 251 9.68 -66.61 4.03
C GLU A 251 9.47 -66.41 2.52
N ASP A 252 10.20 -65.50 1.87
CA ASP A 252 10.01 -65.25 0.42
C ASP A 252 11.28 -64.74 -0.31
N ASP A 253 12.47 -65.19 0.10
CA ASP A 253 13.73 -64.98 -0.67
C ASP A 253 14.20 -66.27 -1.38
N GLU A 254 13.28 -67.13 -1.83
CA GLU A 254 13.56 -68.17 -2.83
C GLU A 254 12.98 -67.79 -4.21
N GLN A 255 13.51 -66.76 -4.87
CA GLN A 255 13.29 -66.55 -6.31
C GLN A 255 14.60 -66.35 -7.09
N SER A 256 15.13 -67.50 -7.52
CA SER A 256 15.71 -67.78 -8.85
C SER A 256 16.58 -66.70 -9.52
N PHE A 257 17.89 -66.86 -9.41
CA PHE A 257 18.81 -66.51 -10.49
C PHE A 257 18.69 -67.57 -11.59
N GLN A 258 18.02 -67.23 -12.70
CA GLN A 258 18.17 -67.90 -14.00
C GLN A 258 18.29 -66.85 -15.11
#